data_AF-A0A4W5JRF7-F1
#
_entry.id   AF-A0A4W5JRF7-F1
#
_cell.length_a   1.000
_cell.length_b   1.000
_cell.length_c   1.000
_cell.angle_alpha   90.00
_cell.angle_beta   90.00
_cell.angle_gamma   90.00
#
_symmetry.space_group_name_H-M   'P 1'
#
loop_
_entity.id
_entity.type
_entity.pdbx_description
1 polymer ?
#
loop_
_entity_poly.entity_id
_entity_poly.type
_entity_poly.pdbx_seq_one_letter_code
_entity_poly.pdbx_strand_id
1 'polypeptide(L)'
;MGQDEEEEEEEEERKSVLKRGNEDKRMHLNTDKWFPSLISPVSSTDLKREASICHMLKHPHIVELLETYSSDGMLYMVFEFMDTADLCFETVKRADAGFVYSEAVAR
;
A
#
# COMPACT_ATOMS: atom_id res chain seq x y z
N MET A 1 -39.48 -8.54 39.04
CA MET A 1 -38.90 -7.24 38.67
C MET A 1 -37.40 -7.44 38.58
N GLY A 2 -36.89 -8.03 37.51
CA GLY A 2 -35.47 -8.44 37.47
C GLY A 2 -35.14 -9.40 36.34
N GLN A 3 -35.84 -9.30 35.21
CA GLN A 3 -35.48 -9.98 33.96
C GLN A 3 -35.33 -8.93 32.85
N ASP A 4 -36.17 -7.89 32.89
CA ASP A 4 -36.05 -6.73 31.99
C ASP A 4 -34.79 -5.88 32.25
N GLU A 5 -34.29 -5.82 33.49
CA GLU A 5 -33.07 -5.06 33.84
C GLU A 5 -31.78 -5.77 33.38
N GLU A 6 -31.77 -7.10 33.33
CA GLU A 6 -30.61 -7.91 32.92
C GLU A 6 -30.41 -7.85 31.39
N GLU A 7 -31.50 -7.80 30.62
CA GLU A 7 -31.45 -7.63 29.15
C GLU A 7 -30.99 -6.22 28.75
N GLU A 8 -31.36 -5.19 29.52
CA GLU A 8 -30.93 -3.80 29.25
C GLU A 8 -29.41 -3.61 29.49
N GLU A 9 -28.86 -4.25 30.52
CA GLU A 9 -27.43 -4.22 30.85
C GLU A 9 -26.59 -4.93 29.77
N GLU A 10 -27.07 -6.07 29.24
CA GLU A 10 -26.39 -6.81 28.17
C GLU A 10 -26.40 -6.03 26.83
N GLU A 11 -27.47 -5.29 26.54
CA GLU A 11 -27.55 -4.45 25.33
C GLU A 11 -26.63 -3.21 25.41
N GLU A 12 -26.49 -2.60 26.60
CA GLU A 12 -25.50 -1.55 26.83
C GLU A 12 -24.07 -2.06 26.68
N GLU A 13 -23.78 -3.26 27.19
CA GLU A 13 -22.45 -3.85 27.07
C GLU A 13 -22.09 -4.11 25.59
N ARG A 14 -23.03 -4.62 24.79
CA ARG A 14 -22.89 -4.80 23.34
C ARG A 14 -22.68 -3.48 22.60
N LYS A 15 -23.38 -2.40 22.99
CA LYS A 15 -23.17 -1.05 22.44
C LYS A 15 -21.80 -0.48 22.84
N SER A 16 -21.28 -0.80 24.03
CA SER A 16 -19.96 -0.37 24.50
C SER A 16 -18.81 -1.06 23.74
N VAL A 17 -18.97 -2.34 23.40
CA VAL A 17 -17.97 -3.12 22.64
C VAL A 17 -17.94 -2.64 21.19
N LEU A 18 -19.10 -2.35 20.60
CA LEU A 18 -19.18 -1.83 19.23
C LEU A 18 -18.61 -0.41 19.10
N LYS A 19 -18.76 0.45 20.13
CA LYS A 19 -18.09 1.76 20.17
C LYS A 19 -16.57 1.64 20.27
N ARG A 20 -16.05 0.76 21.14
CA ARG A 20 -14.60 0.48 21.23
C ARG A 20 -14.03 -0.02 19.90
N GLY A 21 -14.73 -0.93 19.22
CA GLY A 21 -14.29 -1.46 17.92
C GLY A 21 -14.30 -0.46 16.76
N ASN A 22 -14.99 0.69 16.90
CA ASN A 22 -15.09 1.71 15.86
C ASN A 22 -14.15 2.90 16.09
N GLU A 23 -13.68 3.12 17.32
CA GLU A 23 -12.65 4.12 17.63
C GLU A 23 -11.25 3.64 17.20
N ASP A 24 -10.97 2.34 17.26
CA ASP A 24 -9.68 1.76 16.85
C ASP A 24 -9.44 1.73 15.32
N LYS A 25 -10.48 1.97 14.51
CA LYS A 25 -10.35 1.98 13.04
C LYS A 25 -10.09 3.35 12.44
N ARG A 26 -10.06 4.41 13.25
CA ARG A 26 -9.57 5.71 12.80
C ARG A 26 -8.09 5.86 13.17
N MET A 27 -7.31 4.90 12.71
CA MET A 27 -5.92 5.15 12.34
C MET A 27 -5.95 6.21 11.24
N HIS A 28 -6.10 7.48 11.61
CA HIS A 28 -5.52 8.52 10.79
C HIS A 28 -4.05 8.16 10.74
N LEU A 29 -3.62 7.58 9.63
CA LEU A 29 -2.24 7.64 9.20
C LEU A 29 -1.95 9.14 9.03
N ASN A 30 -1.64 9.76 10.16
CA ASN A 30 -1.15 11.10 10.25
C ASN A 30 0.30 10.98 9.80
N THR A 31 0.48 10.96 8.49
CA THR A 31 1.77 10.88 7.79
C THR A 31 2.73 11.96 8.29
N ASP A 32 2.20 13.02 8.89
CA ASP A 32 2.96 14.17 9.40
C ASP A 32 3.67 13.87 10.74
N LYS A 33 3.32 12.78 11.45
CA LYS A 33 3.87 12.46 12.78
C LYS A 33 4.99 11.42 12.80
N TRP A 34 5.17 10.64 11.73
CA TRP A 34 6.17 9.55 11.70
C TRP A 34 7.50 9.93 11.04
N PHE A 35 7.58 11.06 10.33
CA PHE A 35 8.84 11.52 9.72
C PHE A 35 9.06 13.04 9.81
N PRO A 36 9.15 13.67 10.99
CA PRO A 36 9.33 15.12 11.08
C PRO A 36 10.74 15.61 10.71
N SER A 37 11.68 14.73 10.32
CA SER A 37 13.09 15.11 10.05
C SER A 37 13.73 14.47 8.81
N LEU A 38 12.98 13.76 7.95
CA LEU A 38 13.58 13.02 6.83
C LEU A 38 13.12 13.45 5.42
N ILE A 39 12.17 14.37 5.30
CA ILE A 39 11.85 14.96 3.99
C ILE A 39 12.77 16.16 3.81
N SER A 40 14.05 15.89 3.55
CA SER A 40 14.86 16.88 2.84
C SER A 40 14.13 17.20 1.53
N PRO A 41 14.10 18.47 1.10
CA PRO A 41 13.56 18.79 -0.22
C PRO A 41 14.23 17.88 -1.25
N VAL A 42 13.45 17.06 -1.96
CA VAL A 42 13.94 16.20 -3.04
C VAL A 42 14.75 17.09 -3.97
N SER A 43 16.06 16.89 -3.96
CA SER A 43 16.97 17.74 -4.68
C SER A 43 17.06 17.26 -6.13
N SER A 44 17.44 18.15 -7.05
CA SER A 44 17.71 17.75 -8.44
C SER A 44 18.79 16.65 -8.54
N THR A 45 19.64 16.53 -7.52
CA THR A 45 20.63 15.45 -7.41
C THR A 45 20.03 14.11 -7.04
N ASP A 46 18.95 14.08 -6.25
CA ASP A 46 18.24 12.83 -5.93
C ASP A 46 17.53 12.28 -7.17
N LEU A 47 16.86 13.16 -7.92
CA LEU A 47 16.16 12.79 -9.16
C LEU A 47 17.13 12.24 -10.23
N LYS A 48 18.30 12.87 -10.38
CA LYS A 48 19.36 12.39 -11.28
C LYS A 48 19.92 11.03 -10.84
N ARG A 49 20.05 10.83 -9.52
CA ARG A 49 20.52 9.55 -8.96
C ARG A 49 19.51 8.44 -9.26
N GLU A 50 18.22 8.67 -9.00
CA GLU A 50 17.16 7.71 -9.32
C GLU A 50 17.13 7.37 -10.81
N ALA A 51 17.08 8.37 -11.69
CA ALA A 51 17.07 8.15 -13.13
C ALA A 51 18.31 7.37 -13.62
N SER A 52 19.49 7.64 -13.04
CA SER A 52 20.71 6.91 -13.35
C SER A 52 20.65 5.45 -12.90
N ILE A 53 20.13 5.18 -11.70
CA ILE A 53 19.99 3.80 -11.19
C ILE A 53 19.01 3.03 -12.07
N CYS A 54 17.84 3.61 -12.38
CA CYS A 54 16.85 2.99 -13.24
C CYS A 54 17.40 2.65 -14.64
N HIS A 55 18.29 3.48 -15.21
CA HIS A 55 18.96 3.17 -16.47
C HIS A 55 19.94 2.00 -16.39
N MET A 56 20.56 1.77 -15.23
CA MET A 56 21.53 0.70 -15.04
C MET A 56 20.88 -0.67 -14.80
N LEU A 57 19.63 -0.69 -14.33
CA LEU A 57 18.91 -1.92 -14.03
C LEU A 57 18.34 -2.53 -15.32
N LYS A 58 19.07 -3.48 -15.90
CA LYS A 58 18.63 -4.26 -17.06
C LYS A 58 18.52 -5.74 -16.67
N HIS A 59 17.30 -6.18 -16.33
CA HIS A 59 17.04 -7.54 -15.88
C HIS A 59 15.61 -7.99 -16.19
N PRO A 60 15.34 -9.24 -16.60
CA PRO A 60 14.00 -9.73 -16.97
C PRO A 60 12.91 -9.66 -15.89
N HIS A 61 13.29 -9.41 -14.64
CA HIS A 61 12.38 -9.36 -13.49
C HIS A 61 12.41 -7.99 -12.79
N ILE A 62 13.02 -6.98 -13.42
CA ILE A 62 13.03 -5.60 -12.93
C ILE A 62 12.45 -4.74 -14.04
N VAL A 63 11.49 -3.89 -13.69
CA VAL A 63 10.83 -2.99 -14.65
C VAL A 63 11.88 -2.10 -15.32
N GLU A 64 11.96 -2.18 -16.65
CA GLU A 64 12.95 -1.47 -17.43
C GLU A 64 12.54 0.00 -17.69
N LEU A 65 13.45 0.93 -17.41
CA LEU A 65 13.38 2.30 -17.91
C LEU A 65 13.88 2.33 -19.36
N LEU A 66 12.97 2.66 -20.29
CA LEU A 66 13.22 2.70 -21.73
C LEU A 66 13.89 4.02 -22.12
N GLU A 67 13.25 5.14 -21.76
CA GLU A 67 13.69 6.47 -22.18
C GLU A 67 13.38 7.53 -21.11
N THR A 68 14.15 8.62 -21.14
CA THR A 68 13.91 9.80 -20.31
C THR A 68 13.91 11.07 -21.12
N TYR A 69 12.94 11.95 -20.84
CA TYR A 69 12.81 13.25 -21.49
C TYR A 69 12.80 14.34 -20.43
N SER A 70 13.52 15.43 -20.65
CA SER A 70 13.43 16.63 -19.82
C SER A 70 12.84 17.76 -20.66
N SER A 71 11.68 18.29 -20.25
CA SER A 71 11.01 19.40 -20.94
C SER A 71 10.19 20.22 -19.96
N ASP A 72 10.19 21.55 -20.13
CA ASP A 72 9.44 22.50 -19.30
C ASP A 72 9.65 22.36 -17.79
N GLY A 73 10.88 22.03 -17.37
CA GLY A 73 11.22 21.82 -15.96
C GLY A 73 10.70 20.50 -15.38
N MET A 74 10.10 19.63 -16.20
CA MET A 74 9.63 18.30 -15.83
C MET A 74 10.54 17.21 -16.40
N LEU A 75 10.66 16.11 -15.66
CA LEU A 75 11.35 14.90 -16.10
C LEU A 75 10.32 13.80 -16.34
N TYR A 76 10.26 13.30 -17.57
CA TYR A 76 9.41 12.20 -17.99
C TYR A 76 10.26 10.93 -18.06
N MET A 77 9.80 9.88 -17.37
CA MET A 77 10.45 8.57 -17.36
C MET A 77 9.50 7.56 -18.01
N VAL A 78 9.93 6.96 -19.12
CA VAL A 78 9.13 6.01 -19.90
C VAL A 78 9.56 4.60 -19.52
N PHE A 79 8.72 3.90 -18.77
CA PHE A 79 8.96 2.51 -18.37
C PHE A 79 8.21 1.54 -19.28
N GLU A 80 8.62 0.27 -19.26
CA GLU A 80 7.80 -0.81 -19.82
C GLU A 80 6.43 -0.90 -19.11
N PHE A 81 5.42 -1.34 -19.86
CA PHE A 81 4.06 -1.43 -19.34
C PHE A 81 3.85 -2.72 -18.55
N MET A 82 3.40 -2.58 -17.30
CA MET A 82 3.00 -3.69 -16.44
C MET A 82 1.48 -3.78 -16.37
N ASP A 83 0.90 -4.79 -17.02
CA ASP A 83 -0.56 -5.01 -17.08
C ASP A 83 -1.14 -5.59 -15.77
N THR A 84 -0.27 -6.01 -14.84
CA THR A 84 -0.68 -6.68 -13.60
C THR A 84 -0.55 -5.77 -12.39
N ALA A 85 -1.46 -5.97 -11.43
CA ALA A 85 -1.33 -5.38 -10.10
C ALA A 85 -0.19 -6.02 -9.28
N ASP A 86 0.08 -5.45 -8.11
CA ASP A 86 1.04 -6.02 -7.17
C ASP A 86 0.69 -7.46 -6.81
N LEU A 87 1.72 -8.24 -6.51
CA LEU A 87 1.61 -9.66 -6.21
C LEU A 87 0.55 -9.97 -5.14
N CYS A 88 0.48 -9.16 -4.07
CA CYS A 88 -0.47 -9.36 -2.99
C CYS A 88 -1.92 -9.24 -3.47
N PHE A 89 -2.22 -8.28 -4.34
CA PHE A 89 -3.56 -8.09 -4.87
C PHE A 89 -3.93 -9.19 -5.86
N GLU A 90 -3.02 -9.52 -6.77
CA GLU A 90 -3.26 -10.56 -7.77
C GLU A 90 -3.40 -11.95 -7.13
N THR A 91 -2.70 -12.20 -6.01
CA THR A 91 -2.83 -13.45 -5.23
C THR A 91 -4.23 -13.61 -4.66
N VAL A 92 -4.79 -12.57 -4.03
CA VAL A 92 -6.16 -12.59 -3.48
C VAL A 92 -7.17 -12.78 -4.61
N LYS A 93 -7.05 -12.01 -5.69
CA LYS A 93 -7.93 -12.10 -6.86
C LYS A 93 -7.96 -13.50 -7.46
N ARG A 94 -6.81 -14.17 -7.55
CA ARG A 94 -6.73 -15.55 -8.07
C ARG A 94 -7.25 -16.58 -7.07
N ALA A 95 -7.01 -16.40 -5.78
CA ALA A 95 -7.61 -17.24 -4.75
C ALA A 95 -9.15 -17.18 -4.80
N ASP A 96 -9.71 -15.99 -4.93
CA ASP A 96 -11.16 -15.77 -5.08
C ASP A 96 -11.70 -16.40 -6.37
N ALA A 97 -10.89 -16.45 -7.44
CA ALA A 97 -11.21 -17.15 -8.69
C ALA A 97 -11.03 -18.68 -8.61
N GLY A 98 -10.68 -19.24 -7.44
CA GLY A 98 -10.57 -20.68 -7.19
C GLY A 98 -9.18 -21.27 -7.44
N PHE A 99 -8.15 -20.45 -7.63
CA PHE A 99 -6.77 -20.94 -7.75
C PHE A 99 -6.16 -21.21 -6.37
N VAL A 100 -5.47 -22.34 -6.24
CA VAL A 100 -4.73 -22.68 -5.01
C VAL A 100 -3.39 -21.94 -5.00
N TYR A 101 -3.20 -21.07 -4.04
CA TYR A 101 -1.89 -20.47 -3.76
C TYR A 101 -1.14 -21.32 -2.72
N SER A 102 0.02 -21.86 -3.09
CA SER A 102 0.91 -22.56 -2.14
C SER A 102 2.38 -22.45 -2.54
N GLU A 103 3.28 -22.58 -1.56
CA GLU A 103 4.74 -22.47 -1.73
C GLU A 103 5.30 -23.45 -2.78
N ALA A 104 4.69 -24.63 -2.94
CA ALA A 104 5.13 -25.68 -3.86
C ALA A 104 4.80 -25.40 -5.35
N VAL A 105 4.02 -24.36 -5.64
CA VAL A 105 3.51 -24.06 -7.00
C VAL A 105 4.36 -23.00 -7.71
N ALA A 106 5.37 -22.41 -7.03
CA ALA A 106 6.19 -21.32 -7.55
C ALA A 106 7.48 -21.78 -8.29
N ARG A 107 7.43 -22.86 -9.08
CA ARG A 107 8.58 -23.35 -9.87
C ARG A 107 8.31 -23.37 -11.36
#